data_AF-A0A1A7WKT7-F1
#
_entry.id   AF-A0A1A7WKT7-F1
#
_cell.length_a   1.000
_cell.length_b   1.000
_cell.length_c   1.000
_cell.angle_alpha   90.00
_cell.angle_beta   90.00
_cell.angle_gamma   90.00
#
_symmetry.space_group_name_H-M   'P 1'
#
loop_
_entity.id
_entity.type
_entity.pdbx_description
1 polymer ?
#
loop_
_entity_poly.entity_id
_entity_poly.type
_entity_poly.pdbx_seq_one_letter_code
_entity_poly.pdbx_strand_id
1 'polypeptide(L)'
;DVSQQLQHLCLSESGDSPVFCPFFISVVEESDLYGEDEELEHAQKLLRDYENKEKMEVGVLEESSCSVEKYEKTNARHGDAVFSRFMKTISLCPQQILRYCRGGKPVFISKPPSNMAQLLSACSSCGGSRTFELQLMPALVHFLQRKDRSSEPELEFGTVLVYTCSNSCWTSGSESAVEEFCLVQTDPDQQLFK
;
A
#
# COMPACT_ATOMS: atom_id res chain seq x y z
N ASP A 1 13.23 -3.53 -25.89
CA ASP A 1 11.75 -3.47 -25.91
C ASP A 1 11.23 -4.59 -25.03
N VAL A 2 10.90 -4.26 -23.77
CA VAL A 2 10.55 -5.27 -22.74
C VAL A 2 9.25 -5.99 -23.12
N SER A 3 8.35 -5.32 -23.84
CA SER A 3 7.07 -5.88 -24.30
C SER A 3 7.26 -7.01 -25.31
N GLN A 4 8.30 -6.99 -26.14
CA GLN A 4 8.58 -8.11 -27.06
C GLN A 4 9.10 -9.34 -26.32
N GLN A 5 9.83 -9.15 -25.22
CA GLN A 5 10.35 -10.25 -24.42
C GLN A 5 9.25 -10.97 -23.61
N LEU A 6 8.11 -10.30 -23.34
CA LEU A 6 6.93 -10.89 -22.71
C LEU A 6 6.18 -11.87 -23.63
N GLN A 7 6.32 -11.76 -24.95
CA GLN A 7 5.66 -12.66 -25.91
C GLN A 7 6.18 -14.10 -25.84
N HIS A 8 7.37 -14.30 -25.26
CA HIS A 8 8.01 -15.60 -25.10
C HIS A 8 7.93 -16.14 -23.66
N LEU A 9 7.19 -15.46 -22.77
CA LEU A 9 6.93 -15.97 -21.42
C LEU A 9 5.84 -17.04 -21.49
N CYS A 10 6.27 -18.30 -21.36
CA CYS A 10 5.39 -19.44 -21.24
C CYS A 10 5.45 -19.94 -19.80
N LEU A 11 4.43 -19.60 -18.99
CA LEU A 11 4.28 -20.18 -17.66
C LEU A 11 3.73 -21.60 -17.85
N SER A 12 4.51 -22.62 -17.50
CA SER A 12 3.97 -23.98 -17.44
C SER A 12 2.83 -24.03 -16.41
N GLU A 13 1.67 -24.55 -16.78
CA GLU A 13 0.57 -24.77 -15.83
C GLU A 13 1.00 -25.83 -14.80
N SER A 14 1.46 -25.39 -13.63
CA SER A 14 1.59 -26.26 -12.46
C SER A 14 0.18 -26.63 -12.00
N GLY A 15 -0.26 -27.85 -12.31
CA GLY A 15 -1.65 -28.31 -12.19
C GLY A 15 -2.27 -28.36 -10.79
N ASP A 16 -1.64 -27.75 -9.78
CA ASP A 16 -2.09 -27.75 -8.37
C ASP A 16 -2.29 -26.34 -7.79
N SER A 17 -2.16 -25.29 -8.60
CA SER A 17 -2.38 -23.91 -8.13
C SER A 17 -3.82 -23.44 -8.38
N PRO A 18 -4.43 -22.70 -7.42
CA PRO A 18 -5.77 -22.15 -7.62
C PRO A 18 -5.78 -21.16 -8.79
N VAL A 19 -6.70 -21.35 -9.73
CA VAL A 19 -6.83 -20.49 -10.91
C VAL A 19 -8.00 -19.54 -10.69
N PHE A 20 -7.73 -18.23 -10.81
CA PHE A 20 -8.76 -17.19 -10.73
C PHE A 20 -9.32 -16.85 -12.12
N CYS A 21 -10.56 -16.38 -12.16
CA CYS A 21 -11.18 -15.82 -13.35
C CYS A 21 -10.45 -14.54 -13.78
N PRO A 22 -10.05 -14.41 -15.05
CA PRO A 22 -9.43 -13.17 -15.53
C PRO A 22 -10.46 -12.05 -15.58
N PHE A 23 -10.01 -10.83 -15.28
CA PHE A 23 -10.82 -9.62 -15.43
C PHE A 23 -9.93 -8.46 -15.86
N PHE A 24 -10.53 -7.45 -16.50
CA PHE A 24 -9.83 -6.26 -16.95
C PHE A 24 -9.69 -5.26 -15.80
N ILE A 25 -8.56 -4.55 -15.77
CA ILE A 25 -8.29 -3.49 -14.81
C ILE A 25 -8.15 -2.16 -15.54
N SER A 26 -8.69 -1.10 -14.94
CA SER A 26 -8.43 0.28 -15.40
C SER A 26 -7.16 0.79 -14.74
N VAL A 27 -6.31 1.47 -15.49
CA VAL A 27 -5.07 2.06 -15.00
C VAL A 27 -5.23 3.58 -15.03
N VAL A 28 -4.88 4.23 -13.92
CA VAL A 28 -4.94 5.68 -13.73
C VAL A 28 -3.67 6.10 -13.00
N GLU A 29 -3.10 7.26 -13.33
CA GLU A 29 -1.97 7.78 -12.59
C GLU A 29 -2.42 8.41 -11.27
N GLU A 30 -1.63 8.22 -10.20
CA GLU A 30 -2.01 8.76 -8.89
C GLU A 30 -2.10 10.29 -8.91
N SER A 31 -1.27 10.96 -9.73
CA SER A 31 -1.30 12.41 -9.96
C SER A 31 -2.65 12.92 -10.47
N ASP A 32 -3.37 12.13 -11.26
CA ASP A 32 -4.66 12.54 -11.83
C ASP A 32 -5.78 12.54 -10.79
N LEU A 33 -5.56 11.89 -9.65
CA LEU A 33 -6.53 11.80 -8.55
C LEU A 33 -6.39 12.94 -7.54
N TYR A 34 -5.21 13.57 -7.48
CA TYR A 34 -5.03 14.78 -6.69
C TYR A 34 -5.68 15.94 -7.45
N GLY A 35 -6.86 16.36 -7.01
CA GLY A 35 -7.46 17.62 -7.47
C GLY A 35 -6.50 18.78 -7.21
N GLU A 36 -6.65 19.89 -7.94
CA GLU A 36 -5.84 21.10 -7.76
C GLU A 36 -5.74 21.45 -6.27
N ASP A 37 -4.55 21.27 -5.68
CA ASP A 37 -4.27 21.37 -4.24
C ASP A 37 -4.43 22.81 -3.69
N GLU A 38 -4.87 23.75 -4.54
CA GLU A 38 -5.00 25.18 -4.24
C GLU A 38 -5.92 25.44 -3.03
N GLU A 39 -7.04 24.72 -2.92
CA GLU A 39 -7.97 24.88 -1.79
C GLU A 39 -7.37 24.39 -0.47
N LEU A 40 -6.60 23.30 -0.50
CA LEU A 40 -5.94 22.75 0.69
C LEU A 40 -4.75 23.61 1.13
N GLU A 41 -3.97 24.13 0.18
CA GLU A 41 -2.91 25.10 0.45
C GLU A 41 -3.46 26.40 1.05
N HIS A 42 -4.56 26.91 0.49
CA HIS A 42 -5.24 28.10 1.01
C HIS A 42 -5.78 27.87 2.43
N ALA A 43 -6.41 26.72 2.70
CA ALA A 43 -6.87 26.35 4.04
C ALA A 43 -5.70 26.24 5.04
N GLN A 44 -4.58 25.64 4.65
CA GLN A 44 -3.37 25.56 5.50
C GLN A 44 -2.73 26.92 5.75
N LYS A 45 -2.76 27.82 4.77
CA LYS A 45 -2.29 29.20 4.94
C LYS A 45 -3.18 29.96 5.93
N LEU A 46 -4.50 29.89 5.78
CA LEU A 46 -5.47 30.48 6.72
C LEU A 46 -5.23 29.98 8.15
N LEU A 47 -5.10 28.67 8.35
CA LEU A 47 -4.81 28.09 9.68
C LEU A 47 -3.53 28.66 10.29
N ARG A 48 -2.43 28.76 9.52
CA ARG A 48 -1.18 29.37 9.98
C ARG A 48 -1.35 30.84 10.33
N ASP A 49 -2.10 31.60 9.53
CA ASP A 49 -2.37 33.01 9.77
C ASP A 49 -3.20 33.21 11.05
N TYR A 50 -4.18 32.34 11.33
CA TYR A 50 -4.94 32.33 12.58
C TYR A 50 -4.06 32.00 13.79
N GLU A 51 -3.28 30.92 13.74
CA GLU A 51 -2.38 30.54 14.84
C GLU A 51 -1.36 31.63 15.16
N ASN A 52 -0.84 32.32 14.13
CA ASN A 52 0.11 33.42 14.32
C ASN A 52 -0.56 34.65 14.93
N LYS A 53 -1.80 34.98 14.55
CA LYS A 53 -2.56 36.09 15.13
C LYS A 53 -2.93 35.81 16.59
N GLU A 54 -3.37 34.60 16.92
CA GLU A 54 -3.64 34.21 18.32
C GLU A 54 -2.36 34.25 19.17
N LYS A 55 -1.22 33.78 18.64
CA LYS A 55 0.09 33.88 19.33
C LYS A 55 0.55 35.33 19.50
N MET A 56 0.19 36.24 18.60
CA MET A 56 0.53 37.67 18.70
C MET A 56 -0.41 38.44 19.64
N GLU A 57 -1.71 38.11 19.71
CA GLU A 57 -2.67 38.74 20.61
C GLU A 57 -2.54 38.29 22.08
N VAL A 58 -2.06 37.06 22.33
CA VAL A 58 -1.84 36.52 23.69
C VAL A 58 -0.59 37.13 24.38
N GLY A 59 0.21 37.94 23.68
CA GLY A 59 1.38 38.63 24.25
C GLY A 59 1.07 39.83 25.18
N VAL A 60 -0.19 40.19 25.41
CA VAL A 60 -0.58 41.38 26.20
C VAL A 60 -1.53 41.11 27.37
N LEU A 61 -2.11 39.91 27.50
CA LEU A 61 -3.02 39.58 28.61
C LEU A 61 -2.76 38.15 29.10
N GLU A 62 -2.05 38.01 30.22
CA GLU A 62 -2.10 36.81 31.04
C GLU A 62 -3.50 36.65 31.67
N GLU A 63 -3.93 35.39 31.77
CA GLU A 63 -5.13 34.87 32.44
C GLU A 63 -6.50 35.09 31.75
N SER A 64 -6.76 34.30 30.72
CA SER A 64 -8.05 33.64 30.59
C SER A 64 -7.82 32.15 30.32
N SER A 65 -8.26 31.30 31.24
CA SER A 65 -8.23 29.84 31.14
C SER A 65 -9.28 29.37 30.12
N CYS A 66 -9.17 29.82 28.87
CA CYS A 66 -9.83 29.15 27.77
C CYS A 66 -9.07 27.84 27.60
N SER A 67 -9.62 26.77 28.17
CA SER A 67 -9.18 25.41 27.93
C SER A 67 -9.09 25.28 26.42
N VAL A 68 -7.87 25.34 25.88
CA VAL A 68 -7.56 24.85 24.56
C VAL A 68 -8.08 23.43 24.62
N GLU A 69 -9.26 23.19 24.05
CA GLU A 69 -9.78 21.85 23.89
C GLU A 69 -8.78 21.18 22.97
N LYS A 70 -7.77 20.59 23.60
CA LYS A 70 -6.77 19.76 22.98
C LYS A 70 -7.60 18.64 22.43
N TYR A 71 -7.93 18.77 21.13
CA TYR A 71 -8.65 17.79 20.36
C TYR A 71 -8.18 16.44 20.87
N GLU A 72 -9.07 15.71 21.55
CA GLU A 72 -8.72 14.40 22.03
C GLU A 72 -8.52 13.63 20.74
N LYS A 73 -7.26 13.49 20.32
CA LYS A 73 -6.86 12.41 19.44
C LYS A 73 -7.30 11.20 20.22
N THR A 74 -8.50 10.74 19.92
CA THR A 74 -8.96 9.43 20.31
C THR A 74 -7.79 8.54 19.93
N ASN A 75 -7.08 8.06 20.96
CA ASN A 75 -6.08 7.03 20.76
C ASN A 75 -6.93 5.85 20.32
N ALA A 76 -7.13 5.72 19.02
CA ALA A 76 -7.70 4.54 18.47
C ALA A 76 -6.78 3.41 18.95
N ARG A 77 -7.46 2.42 19.51
CA ARG A 77 -6.77 1.31 20.13
C ARG A 77 -6.07 0.59 18.99
N HIS A 78 -4.75 0.72 18.94
CA HIS A 78 -3.77 0.02 18.09
C HIS A 78 -3.50 0.64 16.71
N GLY A 79 -2.22 0.89 16.38
CA GLY A 79 -1.76 1.10 14.99
C GLY A 79 -2.01 2.47 14.33
N ASP A 80 -2.62 3.42 15.04
CA ASP A 80 -3.23 4.65 14.49
C ASP A 80 -2.47 5.38 13.41
N ALA A 81 -1.19 5.74 13.63
CA ALA A 81 -0.51 6.61 12.68
C ALA A 81 -0.22 5.94 11.33
N VAL A 82 0.12 4.64 11.35
CA VAL A 82 0.42 3.88 10.13
C VAL A 82 -0.87 3.58 9.38
N PHE A 83 -1.87 3.06 10.09
CA PHE A 83 -3.16 2.76 9.51
C PHE A 83 -3.90 4.01 9.04
N SER A 84 -3.88 5.11 9.80
CA SER A 84 -4.47 6.38 9.36
C SER A 84 -3.77 6.93 8.11
N ARG A 85 -2.45 6.76 8.00
CA ARG A 85 -1.72 7.13 6.78
C ARG A 85 -2.14 6.26 5.60
N PHE A 86 -2.33 4.95 5.82
CA PHE A 86 -2.88 4.05 4.82
C PHE A 86 -4.27 4.52 4.36
N MET A 87 -5.21 4.71 5.30
CA MET A 87 -6.57 5.19 5.03
C MET A 87 -6.58 6.53 4.29
N LYS A 88 -5.75 7.49 4.70
CA LYS A 88 -5.61 8.78 4.02
C LYS A 88 -5.05 8.64 2.59
N THR A 89 -4.12 7.71 2.38
CA THR A 89 -3.55 7.51 1.04
C THR A 89 -4.58 6.88 0.10
N ILE A 90 -5.40 5.95 0.62
CA ILE A 90 -6.38 5.24 -0.19
C ILE A 90 -7.72 5.97 -0.34
N SER A 91 -7.96 7.05 0.41
CA SER A 91 -9.25 7.73 0.44
C SER A 91 -9.67 8.32 -0.90
N LEU A 92 -8.72 8.67 -1.77
CA LEU A 92 -8.98 9.18 -3.12
C LEU A 92 -9.58 8.10 -4.04
N CYS A 93 -9.16 6.84 -3.85
CA CYS A 93 -9.69 5.71 -4.59
C CYS A 93 -9.74 4.47 -3.69
N PRO A 94 -10.78 4.31 -2.86
CA PRO A 94 -10.88 3.16 -1.95
C PRO A 94 -11.03 1.81 -2.66
N GLN A 95 -11.52 1.83 -3.91
CA GLN A 95 -11.72 0.63 -4.73
C GLN A 95 -10.46 0.17 -5.48
N GLN A 96 -9.34 0.88 -5.32
CA GLN A 96 -8.08 0.47 -5.95
C GLN A 96 -7.67 -0.93 -5.51
N ILE A 97 -7.28 -1.76 -6.47
CA ILE A 97 -6.92 -3.17 -6.25
C ILE A 97 -5.40 -3.40 -6.32
N LEU A 98 -4.67 -2.49 -6.97
CA LEU A 98 -3.24 -2.57 -7.20
C LEU A 98 -2.65 -1.17 -7.28
N ARG A 99 -1.46 -0.99 -6.71
CA ARG A 99 -0.62 0.20 -6.88
C ARG A 99 0.75 -0.22 -7.40
N TYR A 100 1.16 0.34 -8.52
CA TYR A 100 2.46 0.07 -9.13
C TYR A 100 3.41 1.25 -8.87
N CYS A 101 4.56 1.00 -8.24
CA CYS A 101 5.57 2.04 -8.02
C CYS A 101 6.94 1.40 -7.78
N ARG A 102 7.63 1.04 -8.86
CA ARG A 102 8.94 0.38 -8.78
C ARG A 102 10.01 1.29 -8.20
N GLY A 103 10.71 0.82 -7.17
CA GLY A 103 11.65 1.62 -6.38
C GLY A 103 10.99 2.64 -5.44
N GLY A 104 9.65 2.64 -5.37
CA GLY A 104 8.87 3.52 -4.53
C GLY A 104 8.82 3.09 -3.07
N LYS A 105 7.93 3.74 -2.32
CA LYS A 105 7.67 3.43 -0.91
C LYS A 105 6.31 2.75 -0.78
N PRO A 106 6.23 1.52 -0.24
CA PRO A 106 4.95 0.89 0.05
C PRO A 106 4.17 1.64 1.12
N VAL A 107 2.85 1.50 1.11
CA VAL A 107 1.99 2.05 2.16
C VAL A 107 1.52 0.93 3.06
N PHE A 108 2.07 0.90 4.26
CA PHE A 108 1.81 -0.17 5.21
C PHE A 108 0.49 0.02 5.95
N ILE A 109 -0.20 -1.09 6.24
CA ILE A 109 -1.38 -1.13 7.12
C ILE A 109 -0.95 -1.20 8.59
N SER A 110 0.10 -1.99 8.88
CA SER A 110 0.68 -2.15 10.21
C SER A 110 2.18 -1.82 10.21
N LYS A 111 2.79 -1.66 11.38
CA LYS A 111 4.24 -1.36 11.46
C LYS A 111 5.04 -2.45 10.72
N PRO A 112 5.93 -2.09 9.79
CA PRO A 112 6.77 -3.08 9.13
C PRO A 112 7.69 -3.77 10.14
N PRO A 113 8.07 -5.04 9.90
CA PRO A 113 9.06 -5.73 10.72
C PRO A 113 10.36 -4.91 10.83
N SER A 114 10.95 -4.83 12.02
CA SER A 114 12.22 -4.10 12.22
C SER A 114 13.39 -4.72 11.43
N ASN A 115 13.31 -6.02 11.17
CA ASN A 115 14.28 -6.81 10.41
C ASN A 115 13.95 -6.90 8.91
N MET A 116 13.15 -5.98 8.36
CA MET A 116 12.78 -5.99 6.93
C MET A 116 13.97 -6.12 5.98
N ALA A 117 15.06 -5.39 6.24
CA ALA A 117 16.27 -5.46 5.41
C ALA A 117 16.95 -6.86 5.43
N GLN A 118 16.77 -7.61 6.52
CA GLN A 118 17.28 -8.97 6.65
C GLN A 118 16.31 -10.01 6.05
N LEU A 119 15.00 -9.74 6.12
CA LEU A 119 13.96 -10.58 5.53
C LEU A 119 13.96 -10.50 4.01
N LEU A 120 14.29 -9.33 3.44
CA LEU A 120 14.46 -9.14 2.01
C LEU A 120 15.74 -9.85 1.55
N SER A 121 15.61 -11.16 1.30
CA SER A 121 16.70 -11.96 0.77
C SER A 121 17.11 -11.48 -0.62
N ALA A 122 18.36 -11.77 -0.99
CA ALA A 122 18.85 -11.53 -2.35
C ALA A 122 18.05 -12.36 -3.36
N CYS A 123 17.99 -11.88 -4.60
CA CYS A 123 17.38 -12.60 -5.70
C CYS A 123 18.00 -13.99 -5.83
N SER A 124 17.16 -15.03 -5.82
CA SER A 124 17.60 -16.43 -5.93
C SER A 124 18.26 -16.75 -7.27
N SER A 125 17.96 -15.97 -8.31
CA SER A 125 18.49 -16.17 -9.66
C SER A 125 19.87 -15.53 -9.87
N CYS A 126 20.06 -14.25 -9.49
CA CYS A 126 21.32 -13.53 -9.77
C CYS A 126 22.08 -13.03 -8.53
N GLY A 127 21.54 -13.22 -7.32
CA GLY A 127 22.12 -12.69 -6.08
C GLY A 127 21.98 -11.16 -5.92
N GLY A 128 21.30 -10.47 -6.84
CA GLY A 128 21.04 -9.03 -6.76
C GLY A 128 20.09 -8.64 -5.63
N SER A 129 20.07 -7.36 -5.26
CA SER A 129 19.12 -6.83 -4.28
C SER A 129 17.69 -6.82 -4.82
N ARG A 130 16.71 -6.94 -3.92
CA ARG A 130 15.30 -6.74 -4.26
C ARG A 130 14.85 -5.31 -3.94
N THR A 131 13.92 -4.80 -4.72
CA THR A 131 13.30 -3.49 -4.56
C THR A 131 11.78 -3.63 -4.57
N PHE A 132 11.08 -2.71 -3.92
CA PHE A 132 9.62 -2.67 -3.99
C PHE A 132 9.18 -2.44 -5.44
N GLU A 133 8.19 -3.21 -5.91
CA GLU A 133 7.65 -3.06 -7.27
C GLU A 133 6.18 -2.65 -7.26
N LEU A 134 5.35 -3.41 -6.55
CA LEU A 134 3.92 -3.19 -6.52
C LEU A 134 3.31 -3.61 -5.18
N GLN A 135 2.10 -3.10 -4.95
CA GLN A 135 1.30 -3.38 -3.79
C GLN A 135 -0.10 -3.83 -4.22
N LEU A 136 -0.56 -4.99 -3.73
CA LEU A 136 -1.94 -5.44 -3.85
C LEU A 136 -2.76 -4.90 -2.68
N MET A 137 -3.92 -4.35 -3.02
CA MET A 137 -4.77 -3.63 -2.09
C MET A 137 -5.90 -4.53 -1.58
N PRO A 138 -6.45 -4.29 -0.39
CA PRO A 138 -7.44 -5.20 0.22
C PRO A 138 -8.68 -5.39 -0.66
N ALA A 139 -9.09 -4.36 -1.41
CA ALA A 139 -10.23 -4.43 -2.32
C ALA A 139 -10.09 -5.53 -3.38
N LEU A 140 -8.87 -5.97 -3.72
CA LEU A 140 -8.62 -7.03 -4.70
C LEU A 140 -9.31 -8.35 -4.33
N VAL A 141 -9.39 -8.68 -3.03
CA VAL A 141 -10.02 -9.92 -2.53
C VAL A 141 -11.42 -10.11 -3.10
N HIS A 142 -12.21 -9.04 -3.19
CA HIS A 142 -13.58 -9.07 -3.71
C HIS A 142 -13.67 -9.49 -5.19
N PHE A 143 -12.63 -9.22 -5.98
CA PHE A 143 -12.60 -9.51 -7.41
C PHE A 143 -12.00 -10.88 -7.73
N LEU A 144 -11.30 -11.50 -6.77
CA LEU A 144 -10.63 -12.79 -6.96
C LEU A 144 -11.64 -13.94 -6.87
N GLN A 145 -12.19 -14.32 -8.02
CA GLN A 145 -13.10 -15.46 -8.15
C GLN A 145 -12.35 -16.70 -8.59
N ARG A 146 -12.32 -17.74 -7.74
CA ARG A 146 -11.75 -19.05 -8.11
C ARG A 146 -12.59 -19.73 -9.18
N LYS A 147 -11.93 -20.38 -10.15
CA LYS A 147 -12.59 -21.22 -11.15
C LYS A 147 -13.09 -22.53 -10.53
N ASP A 148 -12.39 -23.04 -9.51
CA ASP A 148 -12.78 -24.22 -8.76
C ASP A 148 -13.63 -23.83 -7.54
N ARG A 149 -14.82 -24.42 -7.38
CA ARG A 149 -15.66 -24.26 -6.18
C ARG A 149 -15.27 -25.25 -5.09
N SER A 150 -13.98 -25.33 -4.77
CA SER A 150 -13.49 -26.15 -3.67
C SER A 150 -13.85 -25.53 -2.31
N SER A 151 -13.99 -26.35 -1.27
CA SER A 151 -14.35 -25.96 0.10
C SER A 151 -13.18 -25.33 0.89
N GLU A 152 -12.19 -24.80 0.18
CA GLU A 152 -11.02 -24.16 0.78
C GLU A 152 -11.41 -22.81 1.41
N PRO A 153 -10.65 -22.32 2.41
CA PRO A 153 -10.94 -21.04 3.04
C PRO A 153 -10.92 -19.90 2.02
N GLU A 154 -11.79 -18.92 2.24
CA GLU A 154 -11.85 -17.69 1.45
C GLU A 154 -10.51 -16.93 1.57
N LEU A 155 -10.00 -16.43 0.45
CA LEU A 155 -8.72 -15.72 0.42
C LEU A 155 -8.87 -14.38 1.13
N GLU A 156 -8.08 -14.13 2.17
CA GLU A 156 -8.16 -12.90 2.94
C GLU A 156 -6.77 -12.32 3.21
N PHE A 157 -6.58 -11.04 2.88
CA PHE A 157 -5.37 -10.28 3.21
C PHE A 157 -5.71 -8.79 3.36
N GLY A 158 -4.94 -8.08 4.19
CA GLY A 158 -5.03 -6.62 4.27
C GLY A 158 -4.28 -5.96 3.11
N THR A 159 -2.99 -6.26 2.94
CA THR A 159 -2.24 -5.82 1.76
C THR A 159 -1.07 -6.77 1.49
N VAL A 160 -0.69 -6.91 0.22
CA VAL A 160 0.50 -7.68 -0.18
C VAL A 160 1.50 -6.74 -0.82
N LEU A 161 2.69 -6.67 -0.25
CA LEU A 161 3.81 -5.87 -0.77
C LEU A 161 4.76 -6.79 -1.53
N VAL A 162 4.96 -6.51 -2.81
CA VAL A 162 5.78 -7.35 -3.70
C VAL A 162 7.11 -6.67 -3.96
N TYR A 163 8.17 -7.43 -3.72
CA TYR A 163 9.55 -7.00 -3.93
C TYR A 163 10.21 -7.90 -4.96
N THR A 164 10.77 -7.28 -5.99
CA THR A 164 11.33 -7.97 -7.15
C THR A 164 12.81 -7.67 -7.34
N CYS A 165 13.48 -8.47 -8.16
CA CYS A 165 14.88 -8.25 -8.49
C CYS A 165 15.13 -6.86 -9.13
N SER A 166 16.03 -6.08 -8.53
CA SER A 166 16.40 -4.75 -9.06
C SER A 166 17.00 -4.83 -10.46
N ASN A 167 17.65 -5.95 -10.79
CA ASN A 167 18.28 -6.18 -12.09
C ASN A 167 17.31 -6.73 -13.14
N SER A 168 16.04 -7.05 -12.77
CA SER A 168 15.10 -7.76 -13.65
C SER A 168 15.77 -8.96 -14.33
N CYS A 169 16.47 -9.79 -13.56
CA CYS A 169 17.34 -10.85 -14.09
C CYS A 169 16.59 -12.07 -14.64
N TRP A 170 15.31 -11.92 -14.99
CA TRP A 170 14.55 -12.96 -15.66
C TRP A 170 15.13 -13.16 -17.06
N THR A 171 15.17 -14.41 -17.52
CA THR A 171 15.73 -14.78 -18.83
C THR A 171 14.59 -15.14 -19.79
N SER A 172 14.61 -14.54 -20.98
CA SER A 172 13.67 -14.89 -22.05
C SER A 172 13.86 -16.35 -22.45
N GLY A 173 12.79 -17.14 -22.45
CA GLY A 173 12.82 -18.58 -22.72
C GLY A 173 13.00 -19.47 -21.49
N SER A 174 13.09 -18.91 -20.27
CA SER A 174 12.90 -19.72 -19.06
C SER A 174 11.43 -20.12 -18.95
N GLU A 175 11.18 -21.42 -18.80
CA GLU A 175 9.82 -21.99 -18.64
C GLU A 175 9.29 -21.87 -17.20
N SER A 176 10.15 -21.42 -16.26
CA SER A 176 9.82 -21.31 -14.84
C SER A 176 9.76 -19.85 -14.39
N ALA A 177 8.70 -19.48 -13.67
CA ALA A 177 8.65 -18.22 -12.96
C ALA A 177 9.77 -18.12 -11.92
N VAL A 178 10.35 -16.93 -11.75
CA VAL A 178 11.30 -16.65 -10.66
C VAL A 178 10.50 -16.29 -9.42
N GLU A 179 10.86 -16.88 -8.28
CA GLU A 179 10.23 -16.59 -7.01
C GLU A 179 10.61 -15.18 -6.51
N GLU A 180 9.60 -14.36 -6.30
CA GLU A 180 9.73 -13.01 -5.75
C GLU A 180 9.29 -12.94 -4.29
N PHE A 181 9.72 -11.90 -3.59
CA PHE A 181 9.45 -11.77 -2.17
C PHE A 181 8.13 -11.02 -1.92
N CYS A 182 7.19 -11.68 -1.23
CA CYS A 182 5.91 -11.11 -0.86
C CYS A 182 5.81 -10.93 0.66
N LEU A 183 5.55 -9.70 1.11
CA LEU A 183 5.19 -9.41 2.50
C LEU A 183 3.68 -9.21 2.59
N VAL A 184 3.00 -10.10 3.30
CA VAL A 184 1.56 -10.02 3.56
C VAL A 184 1.32 -9.35 4.92
N GLN A 185 0.49 -8.31 4.93
CA GLN A 185 -0.07 -7.75 6.15
C GLN A 185 -1.54 -8.13 6.23
N THR A 186 -1.94 -8.75 7.34
CA THR A 186 -3.35 -9.07 7.61
C THR A 186 -4.13 -7.81 7.94
N ASP A 187 -5.45 -7.90 7.84
CA ASP A 187 -6.34 -6.86 8.34
C ASP A 187 -6.11 -6.70 9.87
N PRO A 188 -5.88 -5.47 10.38
CA PRO A 188 -5.71 -5.23 11.81
C PRO A 188 -6.95 -5.65 12.62
N ASP A 189 -8.15 -5.61 12.04
CA ASP A 189 -9.39 -5.94 12.71
C ASP A 189 -9.63 -7.45 12.83
N GLN A 190 -8.90 -8.30 12.10
CA GLN A 190 -8.96 -9.76 12.26
C GLN A 190 -8.64 -10.23 13.70
N GLN A 191 -7.89 -9.44 14.47
CA GLN A 191 -7.61 -9.76 15.88
C GLN A 191 -8.79 -9.49 16.81
N LEU A 192 -9.78 -8.70 16.37
CA LEU A 192 -10.96 -8.32 17.15
C LEU A 192 -12.11 -9.33 17.00
N PHE A 193 -12.10 -10.16 15.95
CA PHE A 193 -13.13 -11.15 15.64
C PHE A 193 -12.75 -12.59 16.05
N LYS A 194 -11.74 -12.77 16.90
CA LYS A 194 -11.35 -14.07 17.46
C LYS A 194 -12.04 -14.38 18.78
#